data_AF-A0A536V2W5-F1
#
_entry.id   AF-A0A536V2W5-F1
#
_cell.length_a   1.000
_cell.length_b   1.000
_cell.length_c   1.000
_cell.angle_alpha   90.00
_cell.angle_beta   90.00
_cell.angle_gamma   90.00
#
_symmetry.space_group_name_H-M   'P 1'
#
loop_
_entity.id
_entity.type
_entity.pdbx_description
1 polymer ?
#
loop_
_entity_poly.entity_id
_entity_poly.type
_entity_poly.pdbx_seq_one_letter_code
_entity_poly.pdbx_strand_id
1 'polypeptide(L)'
;IGVNSLWPRTAIATAALQMIPGVDVNRCRTPQILSDAAYFILTSDAKTTSGNFFIDDLLLAQHGITDLDKYSVVPGTKDFIPDFFVD
;
A
#
# COMPACT_ATOMS: atom_id res chain seq x y z
N ILE A 1 8.66 -19.56 10.37
CA ILE A 1 7.45 -19.07 9.68
C ILE A 1 7.19 -17.69 10.25
N GLY A 2 7.11 -16.68 9.40
CA GLY A 2 6.72 -15.33 9.81
C GLY A 2 5.24 -15.13 9.45
N VAL A 3 4.45 -14.65 10.40
CA VAL A 3 3.03 -14.36 10.20
C VAL A 3 2.83 -12.86 10.41
N ASN A 4 2.43 -12.13 9.38
CA ASN A 4 2.27 -10.69 9.42
C ASN A 4 1.04 -10.28 8.59
N SER A 5 0.55 -9.06 8.82
CA SER A 5 -0.45 -8.39 7.99
C SER A 5 0.19 -7.23 7.24
N LEU A 6 -0.31 -6.94 6.04
CA LEU A 6 0.05 -5.77 5.24
C LEU A 6 -1.26 -5.11 4.79
N TRP A 7 -1.37 -3.80 4.98
CA TRP A 7 -2.54 -3.01 4.64
C TRP A 7 -2.14 -1.74 3.89
N PRO A 8 -2.90 -1.29 2.88
CA PRO A 8 -2.57 -0.05 2.18
C PRO A 8 -3.06 1.16 2.98
N ARG A 9 -2.33 2.28 2.93
CA ARG A 9 -2.82 3.54 3.52
C ARG A 9 -3.96 4.16 2.72
N THR A 10 -3.98 3.94 1.41
CA THR A 10 -4.94 4.56 0.48
C THR A 10 -5.60 3.50 -0.40
N ALA A 11 -6.79 3.80 -0.91
CA ALA A 11 -7.49 2.92 -1.85
C ALA A 11 -6.59 2.52 -3.04
N ILE A 12 -6.69 1.24 -3.43
CA ILE A 12 -5.88 0.65 -4.50
C ILE A 12 -6.74 0.38 -5.73
N ALA A 13 -6.32 0.91 -6.87
CA ALA A 13 -6.99 0.80 -8.16
C ALA A 13 -6.96 -0.64 -8.69
N THR A 14 -7.94 -1.44 -8.29
CA THR A 14 -8.19 -2.80 -8.77
C THR A 14 -9.52 -2.85 -9.54
N ALA A 15 -9.72 -3.91 -10.34
CA ALA A 15 -11.00 -4.15 -11.00
C ALA A 15 -12.16 -4.28 -9.99
N ALA A 16 -11.90 -4.79 -8.78
CA ALA A 16 -12.90 -4.87 -7.72
C ALA A 16 -13.36 -3.48 -7.26
N LEU A 17 -12.42 -2.55 -7.10
CA LEU A 17 -12.73 -1.18 -6.65
C LEU A 17 -13.57 -0.42 -7.69
N GLN A 18 -13.38 -0.70 -8.99
CA GLN A 18 -14.16 -0.10 -10.08
C GLN A 18 -15.66 -0.45 -10.03
N MET A 19 -16.03 -1.51 -9.32
CA MET A 19 -17.44 -1.91 -9.16
C MET A 19 -18.15 -1.18 -8.01
N ILE A 20 -17.42 -0.41 -7.19
CA ILE A 20 -18.00 0.31 -6.05
C ILE A 20 -18.50 1.69 -6.53
N PRO A 21 -19.81 1.98 -6.41
CA PRO A 21 -20.35 3.27 -6.81
C PRO A 21 -19.72 4.44 -6.05
N GLY A 22 -19.32 5.49 -6.77
CA GLY A 22 -18.78 6.73 -6.19
C GLY A 22 -17.29 6.73 -5.89
N VAL A 23 -16.57 5.64 -6.15
CA VAL A 23 -15.10 5.63 -6.01
C VAL A 23 -14.45 6.24 -7.25
N ASP A 24 -13.67 7.31 -7.05
CA ASP A 24 -12.84 7.89 -8.09
C ASP A 24 -11.47 7.21 -8.13
N VAL A 25 -11.29 6.35 -9.14
CA VAL A 25 -10.04 5.59 -9.34
C VAL A 25 -8.84 6.50 -9.58
N ASN A 26 -9.04 7.73 -10.08
CA ASN A 26 -7.94 8.68 -10.28
C ASN A 26 -7.32 9.16 -8.97
N ARG A 27 -8.05 9.02 -7.86
CA ARG A 27 -7.62 9.32 -6.49
C ARG A 27 -7.08 8.10 -5.74
N CYS A 28 -6.79 7.01 -6.45
CA CYS A 28 -6.21 5.79 -5.89
C CYS A 28 -4.72 5.66 -6.21
N ARG A 29 -4.07 4.71 -5.52
CA ARG A 29 -2.74 4.23 -5.90
C ARG A 29 -2.83 2.94 -6.72
N THR A 30 -1.76 2.62 -7.43
CA THR A 30 -1.63 1.39 -8.21
C THR A 30 -1.27 0.21 -7.29
N PRO A 31 -1.64 -1.03 -7.64
CA PRO A 31 -1.31 -2.22 -6.85
C PRO A 31 0.19 -2.46 -6.61
N GLN A 32 1.07 -1.80 -7.39
CA GLN A 32 2.51 -1.92 -7.26
C GLN A 32 3.02 -1.47 -5.89
N ILE A 33 2.36 -0.53 -5.20
CA ILE A 33 2.79 -0.08 -3.87
C ILE A 33 2.75 -1.22 -2.84
N LEU A 34 1.67 -2.00 -2.84
CA LEU A 34 1.53 -3.18 -1.97
C LEU A 34 2.47 -4.30 -2.40
N SER A 35 2.73 -4.42 -3.71
CA SER A 35 3.65 -5.43 -4.23
C SER A 35 5.09 -5.18 -3.76
N ASP A 36 5.55 -3.93 -3.84
CA ASP A 36 6.88 -3.52 -3.37
C ASP A 36 6.99 -3.62 -1.83
N ALA A 37 5.94 -3.24 -1.10
CA ALA A 37 5.88 -3.41 0.36
C ALA A 37 5.93 -4.89 0.75
N ALA A 38 5.13 -5.74 0.09
CA ALA A 38 5.12 -7.18 0.35
C ALA A 38 6.48 -7.84 0.05
N TYR A 39 7.19 -7.38 -0.99
CA TYR A 39 8.53 -7.86 -1.31
C TYR A 39 9.45 -7.76 -0.09
N PHE A 40 9.51 -6.59 0.58
CA PHE A 40 10.34 -6.40 1.76
C PHE A 40 9.98 -7.33 2.93
N ILE A 41 8.69 -7.60 3.15
CA ILE A 41 8.25 -8.56 4.18
C ILE A 41 8.71 -9.97 3.80
N LEU A 42 8.46 -10.39 2.55
CA LEU A 42 8.72 -11.75 2.08
C LEU A 42 10.21 -12.08 1.96
N THR A 43 11.07 -11.08 1.76
CA THR A 43 12.53 -11.26 1.70
C THR A 43 13.24 -11.03 3.05
N SER A 44 12.50 -10.66 4.09
CA SER A 44 13.07 -10.48 5.45
C SER A 44 13.34 -11.81 6.16
N ASP A 45 14.11 -11.77 7.26
CA ASP A 45 14.26 -12.95 8.12
C ASP A 45 12.94 -13.23 8.85
N ALA A 46 12.32 -14.35 8.52
CA ALA A 46 11.06 -14.81 9.10
C ALA A 46 11.17 -15.16 10.61
N LYS A 47 12.37 -15.29 11.18
CA LYS A 47 12.58 -15.50 12.63
C LYS A 47 12.36 -14.22 13.43
N THR A 48 12.63 -13.07 12.83
CA THR A 48 12.52 -11.76 13.50
C THR A 48 11.35 -10.95 12.97
N THR A 49 10.82 -11.29 11.79
CA THR A 49 9.71 -10.57 11.15
C THR A 49 8.41 -11.37 11.25
N SER A 50 7.77 -11.31 12.42
CA SER A 50 6.48 -11.97 12.70
C SER A 50 5.67 -11.18 13.72
N GLY A 51 4.34 -11.22 13.63
CA GLY A 51 3.40 -10.54 14.52
C GLY A 51 3.15 -9.07 14.19
N ASN A 52 3.56 -8.59 13.01
CA ASN A 52 3.45 -7.18 12.64
C ASN A 52 2.19 -6.86 11.83
N PHE A 53 1.74 -5.61 11.94
CA PHE A 53 0.71 -5.00 11.09
C PHE A 53 1.36 -3.86 10.30
N PHE A 54 1.81 -4.17 9.09
CA PHE A 54 2.49 -3.19 8.25
C PHE A 54 1.50 -2.31 7.48
N ILE A 55 1.86 -1.03 7.35
CA ILE A 55 1.26 -0.12 6.37
C ILE A 55 2.26 0.09 5.25
N ASP A 56 1.79 0.02 4.01
CA ASP A 56 2.61 0.08 2.80
C ASP A 56 3.58 1.26 2.76
N ASP A 57 3.10 2.48 2.99
CA ASP A 57 3.91 3.70 2.92
C ASP A 57 4.98 3.78 4.02
N LEU A 58 4.63 3.39 5.25
CA LEU A 58 5.57 3.34 6.37
C LEU A 58 6.66 2.28 6.13
N LEU A 59 6.28 1.11 5.61
CA LEU A 59 7.25 0.05 5.31
C LEU A 59 8.19 0.45 4.17
N LEU A 60 7.67 1.10 3.12
CA LEU A 60 8.48 1.65 2.03
C LEU A 60 9.43 2.75 2.53
N ALA A 61 8.95 3.64 3.40
CA ALA A 61 9.76 4.69 4.01
C ALA A 61 10.91 4.11 4.87
N GLN A 62 10.68 3.02 5.61
CA GLN A 62 11.74 2.30 6.34
C GLN A 62 12.84 1.76 5.41
N HIS A 63 12.53 1.52 4.14
CA HIS A 63 13.47 1.09 3.11
C HIS A 63 13.95 2.25 2.21
N GLY A 64 13.76 3.51 2.66
CA GLY A 64 14.25 4.71 1.97
C GLY A 64 13.39 5.18 0.80
N ILE A 65 12.24 4.53 0.53
CA ILE A 65 11.32 4.91 -0.53
C ILE A 65 10.26 5.86 0.05
N THR A 66 10.48 7.15 -0.14
CA THR A 66 9.58 8.21 0.37
C THR A 66 8.87 8.99 -0.73
N ASP A 67 9.42 9.00 -1.94
CA ASP A 67 8.69 9.47 -3.12
C ASP A 67 7.77 8.36 -3.64
N LEU A 68 6.48 8.54 -3.39
CA LEU A 68 5.43 7.59 -3.74
C LEU A 68 4.66 7.99 -5.01
N ASP A 69 5.06 9.06 -5.72
CA ASP A 69 4.30 9.58 -6.86
C ASP A 69 4.16 8.55 -7.99
N LYS A 70 5.18 7.69 -8.17
CA LYS A 70 5.17 6.57 -9.12
C LYS A 70 4.05 5.55 -8.89
N TYR A 71 3.47 5.52 -7.70
CA TYR A 71 2.35 4.65 -7.36
C TYR A 71 1.00 5.34 -7.54
N SER A 72 0.95 6.61 -7.94
CA SER A 72 -0.32 7.30 -8.19
C SER A 72 -0.92 6.82 -9.52
N VAL A 73 -2.24 6.60 -9.57
CA VAL A 73 -2.92 6.35 -10.85
C VAL A 73 -2.79 7.57 -11.77
N VAL A 74 -2.95 8.77 -11.21
CA VAL A 74 -2.70 10.04 -11.87
C VAL A 74 -1.48 10.71 -11.22
N PRO A 75 -0.38 10.98 -11.96
CA PRO A 75 0.80 11.65 -11.42
C PRO A 75 0.46 13.02 -10.81
N GLY A 76 1.10 13.36 -9.68
CA GLY A 76 0.86 14.62 -8.99
C GLY A 76 -0.37 14.66 -8.08
N THR A 77 -1.20 13.62 -8.04
CA THR A 77 -2.32 13.52 -7.09
C THR A 77 -1.83 13.66 -5.66
N LYS A 78 -2.52 14.51 -4.87
CA LYS A 78 -2.24 14.72 -3.44
C LYS A 78 -3.41 14.35 -2.53
N ASP A 79 -4.63 14.38 -3.06
CA ASP A 79 -5.86 14.04 -2.34
C ASP A 79 -6.30 12.61 -2.70
N PHE A 80 -5.65 11.65 -2.03
CA PHE A 80 -5.97 10.23 -2.17
C PHE A 80 -7.15 9.84 -1.28
N ILE A 81 -7.89 8.81 -1.71
CA ILE A 81 -8.93 8.19 -0.87
C ILE A 81 -8.21 7.38 0.22
N PRO A 82 -8.38 7.69 1.53
CA PRO A 82 -7.86 6.86 2.61
C PRO A 82 -8.49 5.48 2.55
N ASP A 83 -7.70 4.43 2.82
CA ASP A 83 -8.30 3.10 2.96
C ASP A 83 -9.03 2.97 4.30
N PHE A 84 -9.92 2.00 4.39
CA PHE A 84 -10.64 1.73 5.62
C PHE A 84 -9.67 1.32 6.75
N PHE A 85 -10.05 1.66 7.98
CA PHE A 85 -9.38 1.25 9.23
C PHE A 85 -8.01 1.89 9.51
N VAL A 86 -7.65 2.93 8.77
CA VAL A 86 -6.42 3.70 8.97
C VAL A 86 -6.74 5.18 9.07
N ASP A 87 -6.17 5.86 10.07
CA ASP A 87 -6.25 7.30 10.29
C ASP A 87 -4.98 8.03 9.79
#